data_AF-A0A8T3U3G9-F1
#
_entry.id   AF-A0A8T3U3G9-F1
#
_cell.length_a   1.000
_cell.length_b   1.000
_cell.length_c   1.000
_cell.angle_alpha   90.00
_cell.angle_beta   90.00
_cell.angle_gamma   90.00
#
_symmetry.space_group_name_H-M   'P 1'
#
loop_
_entity.id
_entity.type
_entity.pdbx_description
1 polymer ?
#
loop_
_entity_poly.entity_id
_entity_poly.type
_entity_poly.pdbx_seq_one_letter_code
_entity_poly.pdbx_strand_id
1 'polypeptide(L)'
;MFGLFQKKSQYIQRASEILEKKEFTEDIKKLYLEMFEDVEKNYDNYMTVKIEVPEKDKFLEKLLKILNLITEIEIIDEKIGKNLEKNKQIKEDNSCEIYEAIVNKEENKVKIYNTKLSAFNSLLSIKPRIFEIKDDYEYSDILSRVLQKGSKSTELELLNDFNEYIWERKPICNLDDYSKVLYQDFLWMFGYEFMNKWKQGNQDIKNYIHYIRVFLIKNYGENNAKNIMKHLERVLYSLAEEKERKELIKNYADDKKTLEMMKNVEEFIEFLSKERKELNIKVKKIDQVLNTTELLVEAFAIKKKNLIQQEGIKEFTLNEYKLLLEKEREKSVQKINEYTELQKPEKFADYKKELRENIKFSKNPNIDTAIVEFQLAVLDGLYEMYKNITDEKEILKQTKMLRYSRYMKYSEGKEGYLNPEIYQKMDKLLKVLVLNGTNKGVFKKVSQEFYTNYTIISPALKTDIVNFDDIYIEVYMGRTVLLHVYNMDILNNEIELIEVNPKNVLIKSKKKYKIFEDRIGK
;
A
#
# COMPACT_ATOMS: atom_id res chain seq x y z
N MET A 1 29.38 18.21 38.89
CA MET A 1 30.38 18.45 37.83
C MET A 1 30.75 17.09 37.26
N PHE A 2 30.24 16.78 36.07
CA PHE A 2 30.68 15.81 35.05
C PHE A 2 29.48 15.62 34.13
N GLY A 3 29.32 16.57 33.21
CA GLY A 3 28.38 16.43 32.11
C GLY A 3 28.82 15.25 31.27
N LEU A 4 27.97 14.22 31.21
CA LEU A 4 28.06 13.20 30.17
C LEU A 4 27.81 13.92 28.84
N PHE A 5 28.88 14.34 28.16
CA PHE A 5 28.81 14.61 26.74
C PHE A 5 28.37 13.31 26.08
N GLN A 6 27.08 13.20 25.77
CA GLN A 6 26.59 12.20 24.81
C GLN A 6 27.44 12.39 23.55
N LYS A 7 28.21 11.37 23.21
CA LYS A 7 29.00 11.36 21.98
C LYS A 7 27.99 11.56 20.84
N LYS A 8 28.07 12.71 20.14
CA LYS A 8 27.21 12.97 18.98
C LYS A 8 27.30 11.77 18.05
N SER A 9 26.15 11.27 17.60
CA SER A 9 26.11 10.20 16.61
C SER A 9 26.87 10.61 15.36
N GLN A 10 27.48 9.63 14.68
CA GLN A 10 28.16 9.84 13.41
C GLN A 10 27.25 10.48 12.35
N TYR A 11 25.94 10.22 12.41
CA TYR A 11 24.99 10.78 11.45
C TYR A 11 24.73 12.26 11.72
N ILE A 12 24.52 12.63 12.99
CA ILE A 12 24.34 14.03 13.42
C ILE A 12 25.61 14.84 13.15
N GLN A 13 26.78 14.29 13.43
CA GLN A 13 28.05 14.94 13.12
C GLN A 13 28.17 15.22 11.62
N ARG A 14 27.89 14.24 10.77
CA ARG A 14 27.94 14.40 9.31
C ARG A 14 26.87 15.37 8.80
N ALA A 15 25.69 15.41 9.39
CA ALA A 15 24.68 16.42 9.07
C ALA A 15 25.18 17.83 9.39
N SER A 16 25.82 18.03 10.54
CA SER A 16 26.46 19.31 10.94
C SER A 16 27.51 19.74 9.93
N GLU A 17 28.42 18.83 9.56
CA GLU A 17 29.49 19.09 8.59
C GLU A 17 28.95 19.44 7.20
N ILE A 18 27.81 18.86 6.78
CA ILE A 18 27.13 19.22 5.54
C ILE A 18 26.54 20.63 5.66
N LEU A 19 25.79 20.91 6.74
CA LEU A 19 25.09 22.17 6.95
C LEU A 19 26.05 23.36 7.14
N GLU A 20 27.21 23.17 7.77
CA GLU A 20 28.24 24.20 7.93
C GLU A 20 28.83 24.67 6.60
N LYS A 21 28.86 23.79 5.59
CA LYS A 21 29.33 24.11 4.23
C LYS A 21 28.26 24.77 3.37
N LYS A 22 27.01 24.86 3.84
CA LYS A 22 25.88 25.44 3.12
C LYS A 22 25.66 26.88 3.57
N GLU A 23 25.31 27.75 2.63
CA GLU A 23 24.94 29.15 2.88
C GLU A 23 23.49 29.28 3.41
N PHE A 24 23.08 28.39 4.30
CA PHE A 24 21.79 28.45 4.97
C PHE A 24 21.86 29.33 6.20
N THR A 25 20.73 29.88 6.64
CA THR A 25 20.65 30.61 7.90
C THR A 25 20.88 29.68 9.10
N GLU A 26 21.37 30.22 10.22
CA GLU A 26 21.59 29.42 11.43
C GLU A 26 20.31 28.76 11.96
N ASP A 27 19.16 29.43 11.83
CA ASP A 27 17.87 28.86 12.20
C ASP A 27 17.51 27.63 11.36
N ILE A 28 17.77 27.68 10.05
CA ILE A 28 17.55 26.54 9.15
C ILE A 28 18.52 25.39 9.50
N LYS A 29 19.80 25.70 9.74
CA LYS A 29 20.79 24.67 10.13
C LYS A 29 20.36 23.97 11.42
N LYS A 30 19.94 24.75 12.42
CA LYS A 30 19.42 24.23 13.70
C LYS A 30 18.18 23.36 13.49
N LEU A 31 17.20 23.82 12.71
CA LEU A 31 15.97 23.07 12.43
C LEU A 31 16.25 21.70 11.81
N TYR A 32 17.15 21.62 10.83
CA TYR A 32 17.50 20.35 10.21
C TYR A 32 18.30 19.46 11.16
N LEU A 33 19.22 19.99 11.96
CA LEU A 33 19.94 19.20 12.97
C LEU A 33 18.98 18.57 13.99
N GLU A 34 18.07 19.36 14.56
CA GLU A 34 17.06 18.85 15.51
C GLU A 34 16.15 17.80 14.84
N MET A 35 15.78 18.00 13.58
CA MET A 35 15.02 17.00 12.83
C MET A 35 15.81 15.69 12.64
N PHE A 36 17.10 15.75 12.32
CA PHE A 36 17.94 14.55 12.21
C PHE A 36 18.11 13.83 13.56
N GLU A 37 18.27 14.57 14.65
CA GLU A 37 18.33 14.03 16.02
C GLU A 37 17.07 13.24 16.35
N ASP A 38 15.88 13.81 16.08
CA ASP A 38 14.62 13.12 16.33
C ASP A 38 14.42 11.91 15.43
N VAL A 39 14.72 12.02 14.12
CA VAL A 39 14.61 10.89 13.19
C VAL A 39 15.50 9.72 13.64
N GLU A 40 16.74 9.99 14.03
CA GLU A 40 17.66 8.94 14.50
C GLU A 40 17.18 8.32 15.82
N LYS A 41 16.71 9.15 16.74
CA LYS A 41 16.26 8.74 18.08
C LYS A 41 14.97 7.92 18.04
N ASN A 42 14.03 8.31 17.18
CA ASN A 42 12.72 7.66 17.07
C ASN A 42 12.76 6.39 16.20
N TYR A 43 13.82 6.17 15.43
CA TYR A 43 13.86 5.10 14.43
C TYR A 43 13.71 3.70 15.03
N ASP A 44 14.27 3.46 16.21
CA ASP A 44 14.28 2.12 16.82
C ASP A 44 12.85 1.73 17.25
N ASN A 45 12.09 2.68 17.79
CA ASN A 45 10.67 2.50 18.10
C ASN A 45 9.84 2.36 16.81
N TYR A 46 10.14 3.18 15.80
CA TYR A 46 9.49 3.11 14.49
C TYR A 46 9.63 1.72 13.85
N MET A 47 10.85 1.17 13.77
CA MET A 47 11.08 -0.16 13.19
C MET A 47 10.53 -1.31 14.06
N THR A 48 10.40 -1.09 15.37
CA THR A 48 9.83 -2.08 16.29
C THR A 48 8.33 -2.25 16.08
N VAL A 49 7.61 -1.14 15.91
CA VAL A 49 6.15 -1.12 15.67
C VAL A 49 5.83 -1.41 14.22
N LYS A 50 6.59 -0.82 13.27
CA LYS A 50 6.36 -0.91 11.83
C LYS A 50 7.54 -1.60 11.16
N ILE A 51 7.38 -2.90 10.92
CA ILE A 51 8.50 -3.79 10.54
C ILE A 51 8.87 -3.76 9.05
N GLU A 52 7.98 -3.30 8.18
CA GLU A 52 8.21 -3.22 6.72
C GLU A 52 8.81 -1.85 6.33
N VAL A 53 9.98 -1.54 6.90
CA VAL A 53 10.67 -0.25 6.80
C VAL A 53 12.15 -0.46 6.44
N PRO A 54 12.86 0.56 5.92
CA PRO A 54 14.29 0.42 5.66
C PRO A 54 15.08 0.17 6.95
N GLU A 55 16.26 -0.44 6.81
CA GLU A 55 17.28 -0.40 7.87
C GLU A 55 17.64 1.06 8.19
N LYS A 56 17.80 1.36 9.49
CA LYS A 56 18.11 2.70 10.03
C LYS A 56 19.27 3.36 9.31
N ASP A 57 20.39 2.67 9.22
CA ASP A 57 21.62 3.19 8.62
C ASP A 57 21.42 3.54 7.14
N LYS A 58 20.77 2.65 6.37
CA LYS A 58 20.46 2.89 4.96
C LYS A 58 19.54 4.10 4.79
N PHE A 59 18.59 4.30 5.71
CA PHE A 59 17.68 5.44 5.68
C PHE A 59 18.39 6.75 6.01
N LEU A 60 19.15 6.81 7.10
CA LEU A 60 19.90 8.01 7.52
C LEU A 60 20.95 8.41 6.46
N GLU A 61 21.68 7.44 5.88
CA GLU A 61 22.60 7.71 4.77
C GLU A 61 21.90 8.31 3.56
N LYS A 62 20.69 7.84 3.24
CA LYS A 62 19.89 8.40 2.15
C LYS A 62 19.51 9.84 2.45
N LEU A 63 19.09 10.16 3.68
CA LEU A 63 18.74 11.52 4.08
C LEU A 63 19.95 12.47 4.01
N LEU A 64 21.12 12.05 4.51
CA LEU A 64 22.36 12.84 4.42
C LEU A 64 22.76 13.13 2.98
N LYS A 65 22.67 12.12 2.10
CA LYS A 65 22.92 12.29 0.67
C LYS A 65 21.97 13.31 0.04
N ILE A 66 20.69 13.32 0.43
CA ILE A 66 19.70 14.27 -0.08
C ILE A 66 19.96 15.67 0.48
N LEU A 67 20.24 15.81 1.77
CA LEU A 67 20.59 17.08 2.40
C LEU A 67 21.75 17.77 1.67
N ASN A 68 22.78 16.99 1.30
CA ASN A 68 23.92 17.50 0.55
C ASN A 68 23.56 18.00 -0.87
N LEU A 69 22.48 17.51 -1.47
CA LEU A 69 22.01 17.97 -2.78
C LEU A 69 21.26 19.30 -2.73
N ILE A 70 20.68 19.66 -1.57
CA ILE A 70 19.92 20.90 -1.44
C ILE A 70 20.83 22.09 -1.67
N THR A 71 20.40 22.98 -2.57
CA THR A 71 21.14 24.19 -2.94
C THR A 71 20.64 25.40 -2.14
N GLU A 72 19.35 25.47 -1.85
CA GLU A 72 18.70 26.62 -1.19
C GLU A 72 17.50 26.17 -0.37
N ILE A 73 17.29 26.82 0.78
CA ILE A 73 16.14 26.61 1.68
C ILE A 73 15.53 27.97 2.01
N GLU A 74 14.26 28.15 1.71
CA GLU A 74 13.47 29.33 2.09
C GLU A 74 12.41 28.94 3.13
N ILE A 75 12.26 29.74 4.18
CA ILE A 75 11.15 29.58 5.12
C ILE A 75 9.94 30.31 4.54
N ILE A 76 8.84 29.58 4.35
CA ILE A 76 7.55 30.14 3.96
C ILE A 76 6.99 30.88 5.17
N ASP A 77 7.00 32.21 5.07
CA ASP A 77 6.31 33.05 6.03
C ASP A 77 4.79 32.81 5.90
N GLU A 78 4.10 32.72 7.03
CA GLU A 78 2.78 32.09 7.17
C GLU A 78 1.64 32.74 6.36
N LYS A 79 1.92 33.83 5.64
CA LYS A 79 0.94 34.68 4.94
C LYS A 79 0.76 34.38 3.44
N ILE A 80 1.51 33.47 2.83
CA ILE A 80 1.49 33.32 1.36
C ILE A 80 1.18 31.88 0.95
N GLY A 81 -0.11 31.53 0.89
CA GLY A 81 -0.57 30.28 0.29
C GLY A 81 -2.05 30.31 -0.01
N LYS A 82 -2.43 30.22 -1.30
CA LYS A 82 -3.83 30.27 -1.78
C LYS A 82 -4.75 29.16 -1.24
N ASN A 83 -4.22 28.16 -0.50
CA ASN A 83 -5.00 27.12 0.17
C ASN A 83 -5.32 27.42 1.66
N LEU A 84 -4.92 28.59 2.18
CA LEU A 84 -5.06 28.92 3.60
C LEU A 84 -6.49 29.22 4.08
N GLU A 85 -7.52 29.33 3.23
CA GLU A 85 -8.89 29.46 3.76
C GLU A 85 -9.32 28.20 4.55
N LYS A 86 -8.81 27.01 4.20
CA LYS A 86 -8.94 25.81 5.04
C LYS A 86 -7.99 25.81 6.24
N ASN A 87 -6.76 26.32 6.08
CA ASN A 87 -5.75 26.28 7.13
C ASN A 87 -5.91 27.39 8.20
N LYS A 88 -6.69 28.45 7.95
CA LYS A 88 -6.98 29.48 8.97
C LYS A 88 -7.78 28.95 10.16
N GLN A 89 -8.72 28.03 9.93
CA GLN A 89 -9.44 27.34 11.01
C GLN A 89 -8.55 26.40 11.82
N ILE A 90 -7.47 25.86 11.22
CA ILE A 90 -6.57 24.89 11.86
C ILE A 90 -5.65 25.56 12.90
N LYS A 91 -5.32 26.84 12.70
CA LYS A 91 -4.44 27.58 13.62
C LYS A 91 -5.06 27.92 14.97
N GLU A 92 -6.38 27.99 15.07
CA GLU A 92 -7.03 28.37 16.33
C GLU A 92 -7.06 27.21 17.35
N ASP A 93 -6.88 25.95 16.90
CA ASP A 93 -7.06 24.76 17.76
C ASP A 93 -5.81 23.90 18.01
N ASN A 94 -4.62 24.20 17.45
CA ASN A 94 -3.39 23.40 17.62
C ASN A 94 -3.58 21.87 17.36
N SER A 95 -4.57 21.50 16.54
CA SER A 95 -5.08 20.13 16.52
C SER A 95 -4.33 19.17 15.60
N CYS A 96 -3.41 19.64 14.74
CA CYS A 96 -2.62 18.80 13.83
C CYS A 96 -1.27 19.43 13.43
N GLU A 97 -0.33 18.60 12.97
CA GLU A 97 1.03 19.00 12.57
C GLU A 97 1.13 19.42 11.09
N ILE A 98 1.91 20.46 10.79
CA ILE A 98 2.14 20.97 9.43
C ILE A 98 3.38 20.31 8.82
N TYR A 99 3.20 19.62 7.69
CA TYR A 99 4.26 18.88 6.98
C TYR A 99 4.58 19.42 5.59
N GLU A 100 3.78 20.34 5.04
CA GLU A 100 3.87 20.75 3.63
C GLU A 100 5.24 21.33 3.28
N ALA A 101 5.77 20.98 2.12
CA ALA A 101 7.03 21.52 1.58
C ALA A 101 6.92 21.67 0.06
N ILE A 102 7.43 22.78 -0.48
CA ILE A 102 7.48 23.04 -1.91
C ILE A 102 8.89 22.74 -2.39
N VAL A 103 9.04 21.85 -3.37
CA VAL A 103 10.36 21.40 -3.83
C VAL A 103 10.49 21.60 -5.33
N ASN A 104 11.47 22.43 -5.73
CA ASN A 104 11.95 22.47 -7.12
C ASN A 104 13.03 21.40 -7.27
N LYS A 105 12.68 20.30 -7.92
CA LYS A 105 13.55 19.14 -8.11
C LYS A 105 14.70 19.37 -9.10
N GLU A 106 14.52 20.28 -10.07
CA GLU A 106 15.55 20.58 -11.08
C GLU A 106 16.67 21.40 -10.45
N GLU A 107 16.32 22.37 -9.61
CA GLU A 107 17.28 23.26 -8.95
C GLU A 107 17.72 22.75 -7.57
N ASN A 108 17.10 21.69 -7.05
CA ASN A 108 17.25 21.21 -5.66
C ASN A 108 16.98 22.30 -4.60
N LYS A 109 16.00 23.17 -4.87
CA LYS A 109 15.59 24.24 -3.95
C LYS A 109 14.31 23.85 -3.22
N VAL A 110 14.21 24.22 -1.95
CA VAL A 110 13.06 23.89 -1.13
C VAL A 110 12.51 25.10 -0.41
N LYS A 111 11.18 25.17 -0.29
CA LYS A 111 10.49 26.09 0.61
C LYS A 111 9.74 25.28 1.66
N ILE A 112 9.94 25.60 2.93
CA ILE A 112 9.41 24.84 4.06
C ILE A 112 8.71 25.76 5.06
N TYR A 113 7.75 25.23 5.81
CA TYR A 113 7.32 25.86 7.06
C TYR A 113 8.39 25.65 8.13
N ASN A 114 8.42 26.51 9.15
CA ASN A 114 9.37 26.40 10.26
C ASN A 114 8.97 25.26 11.23
N THR A 115 8.88 24.03 10.73
CA THR A 115 8.55 22.82 11.48
C THR A 115 9.49 21.69 11.07
N LYS A 116 9.83 20.81 12.02
CA LYS A 116 10.68 19.64 11.75
C LYS A 116 10.04 18.70 10.73
N LEU A 117 8.71 18.58 10.74
CA LEU A 117 7.97 17.75 9.82
C LEU A 117 8.00 18.29 8.37
N SER A 118 7.95 19.61 8.18
CA SER A 118 8.13 20.24 6.87
C SER A 118 9.57 20.09 6.36
N ALA A 119 10.56 20.30 7.23
CA ALA A 119 11.98 20.05 6.90
C ALA A 119 12.23 18.58 6.50
N PHE A 120 11.63 17.63 7.22
CA PHE A 120 11.74 16.21 6.89
C PHE A 120 11.05 15.88 5.55
N ASN A 121 9.83 16.37 5.33
CA ASN A 121 9.11 16.18 4.08
C ASN A 121 9.86 16.75 2.86
N SER A 122 10.64 17.83 3.04
CA SER A 122 11.50 18.39 1.99
C SER A 122 12.52 17.35 1.50
N LEU A 123 13.22 16.67 2.43
CA LEU A 123 14.18 15.60 2.12
C LEU A 123 13.48 14.42 1.44
N LEU A 124 12.28 14.06 1.89
CA LEU A 124 11.50 12.97 1.32
C LEU A 124 10.99 13.25 -0.10
N SER A 125 10.98 14.52 -0.52
CA SER A 125 10.35 14.99 -1.76
C SER A 125 11.33 15.39 -2.87
N ILE A 126 12.62 15.59 -2.56
CA ILE A 126 13.66 15.98 -3.55
C ILE A 126 13.83 14.93 -4.63
N LYS A 127 14.05 13.67 -4.24
CA LYS A 127 14.19 12.60 -5.23
C LYS A 127 12.81 12.06 -5.63
N PRO A 128 12.55 11.84 -6.92
CA PRO A 128 11.30 11.23 -7.35
C PRO A 128 11.18 9.82 -6.77
N ARG A 129 9.99 9.50 -6.28
CA ARG A 129 9.57 8.14 -5.95
C ARG A 129 8.88 7.65 -7.20
N ILE A 130 9.37 6.61 -7.84
CA ILE A 130 8.84 6.20 -9.14
C ILE A 130 8.29 4.80 -8.99
N PHE A 131 6.96 4.67 -9.01
CA PHE A 131 6.30 3.39 -9.17
C PHE A 131 5.94 3.26 -10.66
N GLU A 132 6.96 3.02 -11.50
CA GLU A 132 6.78 2.96 -12.95
C GLU A 132 5.91 1.77 -13.33
N ILE A 133 4.92 2.00 -14.21
CA ILE A 133 4.12 0.95 -14.83
C ILE A 133 4.20 1.21 -16.33
N LYS A 134 4.95 0.36 -17.04
CA LYS A 134 5.28 0.55 -18.47
C LYS A 134 4.14 0.18 -19.41
N ASP A 135 3.15 -0.56 -18.91
CA ASP A 135 2.01 -0.99 -19.70
C ASP A 135 0.89 0.04 -19.68
N ASP A 136 0.21 0.15 -20.81
CA ASP A 136 -0.97 1.00 -21.04
C ASP A 136 -2.21 0.42 -20.36
N TYR A 137 -2.16 0.30 -19.02
CA TYR A 137 -3.33 0.05 -18.19
C TYR A 137 -3.97 1.39 -17.82
N GLU A 138 -5.30 1.43 -17.85
CA GLU A 138 -6.09 2.65 -17.62
C GLU A 138 -5.81 3.32 -16.27
N TYR A 139 -5.34 2.55 -15.29
CA TYR A 139 -5.07 2.99 -13.92
C TYR A 139 -3.59 3.19 -13.60
N SER A 140 -2.67 3.02 -14.56
CA SER A 140 -1.22 3.03 -14.32
C SER A 140 -0.74 4.32 -13.65
N ASP A 141 -1.08 5.47 -14.22
CA ASP A 141 -0.63 6.77 -13.71
C ASP A 141 -1.22 7.08 -12.33
N ILE A 142 -2.50 6.72 -12.14
CA ILE A 142 -3.21 6.91 -10.87
C ILE A 142 -2.56 6.06 -9.78
N LEU A 143 -2.33 4.76 -10.05
CA LEU A 143 -1.69 3.86 -9.09
C LEU A 143 -0.29 4.35 -8.73
N SER A 144 0.50 4.77 -9.74
CA SER A 144 1.82 5.33 -9.49
C SER A 144 1.74 6.54 -8.55
N ARG A 145 0.91 7.53 -8.87
CA ARG A 145 0.73 8.75 -8.08
C ARG A 145 0.25 8.46 -6.65
N VAL A 146 -0.71 7.55 -6.48
CA VAL A 146 -1.24 7.16 -5.17
C VAL A 146 -0.17 6.45 -4.33
N LEU A 147 0.57 5.49 -4.88
CA LEU A 147 1.66 4.82 -4.17
C LEU A 147 2.79 5.79 -3.80
N GLN A 148 3.10 6.76 -4.66
CA GLN A 148 4.06 7.83 -4.35
C GLN A 148 3.63 8.63 -3.11
N LYS A 149 2.38 9.13 -3.10
CA LYS A 149 1.80 9.86 -1.97
C LYS A 149 1.80 9.01 -0.70
N GLY A 150 1.27 7.79 -0.78
CA GLY A 150 1.16 6.88 0.35
C GLY A 150 2.49 6.51 0.98
N SER A 151 3.51 6.23 0.14
CA SER A 151 4.86 5.93 0.62
C SER A 151 5.51 7.10 1.36
N LYS A 152 5.19 8.34 0.98
CA LYS A 152 5.69 9.54 1.64
C LYS A 152 4.98 9.75 2.97
N SER A 153 3.64 9.70 2.99
CA SER A 153 2.83 9.79 4.21
C SER A 153 3.26 8.75 5.26
N THR A 154 3.53 7.54 4.81
CA THR A 154 4.06 6.42 5.61
C THR A 154 5.41 6.74 6.27
N GLU A 155 6.32 7.42 5.56
CA GLU A 155 7.64 7.75 6.08
C GLU A 155 7.58 8.94 7.06
N LEU A 156 6.63 9.86 6.91
CA LEU A 156 6.42 11.00 7.83
C LEU A 156 6.02 10.56 9.25
N GLU A 157 5.37 9.40 9.39
CA GLU A 157 5.01 8.83 10.69
C GLU A 157 6.22 8.70 11.61
N LEU A 158 7.42 8.39 11.09
CA LEU A 158 8.65 8.27 11.88
C LEU A 158 8.88 9.47 12.81
N LEU A 159 8.61 10.67 12.32
CA LEU A 159 8.82 11.91 13.08
C LEU A 159 7.55 12.37 13.80
N ASN A 160 6.37 12.05 13.27
CA ASN A 160 5.10 12.51 13.80
C ASN A 160 4.52 11.60 14.90
N ASP A 161 4.59 10.28 14.69
CA ASP A 161 3.89 9.29 15.50
C ASP A 161 4.75 8.68 16.62
N PHE A 162 6.07 8.86 16.53
CA PHE A 162 7.02 8.21 17.44
C PHE A 162 7.78 9.25 18.25
N ASN A 163 7.92 8.98 19.54
CA ASN A 163 8.91 9.59 20.41
C ASN A 163 9.69 8.47 21.14
N GLU A 164 10.63 8.82 22.04
CA GLU A 164 11.44 7.82 22.78
C GLU A 164 10.63 6.80 23.57
N TYR A 165 9.42 7.15 23.99
CA TYR A 165 8.68 6.39 25.00
C TYR A 165 7.35 5.85 24.48
N ILE A 166 6.76 6.49 23.46
CA ILE A 166 5.36 6.30 23.09
C ILE A 166 5.17 6.35 21.56
N TRP A 167 4.21 5.58 21.09
CA TRP A 167 3.60 5.69 19.77
C TRP A 167 2.35 6.59 19.84
N GLU A 168 2.55 7.91 19.76
CA GLU A 168 1.51 8.93 19.81
C GLU A 168 1.00 9.22 18.39
N ARG A 169 -0.09 8.58 17.96
CA ARG A 169 -0.69 8.69 16.60
C ARG A 169 -1.31 10.07 16.32
N LYS A 170 -0.48 11.11 16.26
CA LYS A 170 -0.90 12.52 16.09
C LYS A 170 -1.47 12.73 14.69
N PRO A 171 -2.56 13.51 14.53
CA PRO A 171 -3.05 13.88 13.21
C PRO A 171 -2.08 14.82 12.48
N ILE A 172 -1.95 14.64 11.17
CA ILE A 172 -1.17 15.51 10.29
C ILE A 172 -2.17 16.28 9.40
N CYS A 173 -2.04 17.59 9.33
CA CYS A 173 -2.98 18.43 8.59
C CYS A 173 -2.94 18.10 7.09
N ASN A 174 -4.10 17.95 6.43
CA ASN A 174 -4.21 17.70 4.98
C ASN A 174 -3.40 16.46 4.48
N LEU A 175 -3.18 15.47 5.34
CA LEU A 175 -2.55 14.23 4.92
C LEU A 175 -3.50 13.41 4.04
N ASP A 176 -2.97 12.84 2.96
CA ASP A 176 -3.70 11.88 2.14
C ASP A 176 -3.69 10.50 2.84
N ASP A 177 -4.62 10.32 3.78
CA ASP A 177 -4.77 9.07 4.54
C ASP A 177 -5.16 7.89 3.63
N TYR A 178 -5.99 8.09 2.60
CA TYR A 178 -6.39 7.02 1.70
C TYR A 178 -5.21 6.44 0.92
N SER A 179 -4.35 7.31 0.36
CA SER A 179 -3.12 6.86 -0.31
C SER A 179 -2.18 6.14 0.66
N LYS A 180 -2.10 6.61 1.92
CA LYS A 180 -1.31 5.97 2.98
C LYS A 180 -1.82 4.56 3.28
N VAL A 181 -3.13 4.38 3.48
CA VAL A 181 -3.75 3.07 3.69
C VAL A 181 -3.44 2.14 2.52
N LEU A 182 -3.66 2.60 1.28
CA LEU A 182 -3.40 1.78 0.11
C LEU A 182 -1.95 1.30 0.05
N TYR A 183 -0.99 2.21 0.29
CA TYR A 183 0.43 1.84 0.29
C TYR A 183 0.79 0.84 1.39
N GLN A 184 0.15 0.93 2.55
CA GLN A 184 0.39 0.03 3.67
C GLN A 184 -0.22 -1.35 3.45
N ASP A 185 -1.40 -1.42 2.84
CA ASP A 185 -1.99 -2.70 2.40
C ASP A 185 -1.08 -3.38 1.35
N PHE A 186 -0.46 -2.59 0.46
CA PHE A 186 0.56 -3.10 -0.46
C PHE A 186 1.82 -3.59 0.28
N LEU A 187 2.31 -2.88 1.30
CA LEU A 187 3.41 -3.37 2.12
C LEU A 187 3.05 -4.67 2.83
N TRP A 188 1.81 -4.81 3.32
CA TRP A 188 1.34 -6.03 3.97
C TRP A 188 1.26 -7.21 3.00
N MET A 189 0.80 -6.97 1.78
CA MET A 189 0.70 -8.02 0.77
C MET A 189 2.05 -8.41 0.17
N PHE A 190 2.92 -7.45 -0.14
CA PHE A 190 4.09 -7.68 -0.99
C PHE A 190 5.44 -7.49 -0.28
N GLY A 191 5.46 -6.88 0.90
CA GLY A 191 6.67 -6.59 1.68
C GLY A 191 7.47 -5.38 1.20
N TYR A 192 8.31 -4.86 2.09
CA TYR A 192 9.14 -3.67 1.87
C TYR A 192 10.13 -3.86 0.73
N GLU A 193 10.80 -5.01 0.62
CA GLU A 193 11.81 -5.24 -0.40
C GLU A 193 11.24 -5.08 -1.81
N PHE A 194 10.07 -5.67 -2.07
CA PHE A 194 9.37 -5.53 -3.35
C PHE A 194 8.98 -4.08 -3.61
N MET A 195 8.30 -3.44 -2.64
CA MET A 195 7.84 -2.06 -2.78
C MET A 195 9.00 -1.08 -2.98
N ASN A 196 10.13 -1.30 -2.32
CA ASN A 196 11.32 -0.46 -2.44
C ASN A 196 12.04 -0.66 -3.78
N LYS A 197 12.13 -1.89 -4.30
CA LYS A 197 12.64 -2.15 -5.65
C LYS A 197 11.79 -1.46 -6.72
N TRP A 198 10.47 -1.54 -6.58
CA TRP A 198 9.54 -0.84 -7.46
C TRP A 198 9.73 0.68 -7.37
N LYS A 199 9.71 1.25 -6.15
CA LYS A 199 9.91 2.69 -5.87
C LYS A 199 11.19 3.27 -6.47
N GLN A 200 12.25 2.46 -6.59
CA GLN A 200 13.55 2.85 -7.12
C GLN A 200 13.66 2.68 -8.65
N GLY A 201 12.62 2.15 -9.32
CA GLY A 201 12.61 1.95 -10.77
C GLY A 201 13.51 0.79 -11.23
N ASN A 202 13.72 -0.23 -10.39
CA ASN A 202 14.54 -1.38 -10.80
C ASN A 202 13.86 -2.15 -11.95
N GLN A 203 14.65 -2.44 -13.00
CA GLN A 203 14.18 -2.72 -14.37
C GLN A 203 13.78 -4.18 -14.64
N ASP A 204 13.87 -5.07 -13.64
CA ASP A 204 13.69 -6.51 -13.83
C ASP A 204 12.21 -6.90 -14.07
N ILE A 205 11.27 -6.16 -13.50
CA ILE A 205 9.82 -6.41 -13.67
C ILE A 205 9.28 -5.51 -14.78
N LYS A 206 8.98 -6.12 -15.93
CA LYS A 206 8.42 -5.41 -17.09
C LYS A 206 6.95 -5.02 -16.90
N ASN A 207 6.17 -5.84 -16.19
CA ASN A 207 4.74 -5.64 -15.97
C ASN A 207 4.36 -5.87 -14.49
N TYR A 208 4.27 -4.78 -13.71
CA TYR A 208 3.95 -4.82 -12.29
C TYR A 208 2.49 -5.24 -12.01
N ILE A 209 1.54 -4.88 -12.88
CA ILE A 209 0.12 -5.27 -12.70
C ILE A 209 -0.06 -6.77 -12.88
N HIS A 210 0.59 -7.35 -13.88
CA HIS A 210 0.62 -8.80 -14.08
C HIS A 210 1.29 -9.50 -12.91
N TYR A 211 2.44 -9.00 -12.43
CA TYR A 211 3.09 -9.54 -11.25
C TYR A 211 2.15 -9.54 -10.03
N ILE A 212 1.46 -8.42 -9.77
CA ILE A 212 0.46 -8.31 -8.70
C ILE A 212 -0.60 -9.41 -8.86
N ARG A 213 -1.21 -9.54 -10.05
CA ARG A 213 -2.25 -10.55 -10.31
C ARG A 213 -1.74 -11.97 -10.05
N VAL A 214 -0.56 -12.31 -10.57
CA VAL A 214 0.06 -13.65 -10.37
C VAL A 214 0.36 -13.89 -8.90
N PHE A 215 0.90 -12.89 -8.19
CA PHE A 215 1.17 -12.98 -6.76
C PHE A 215 -0.12 -13.23 -5.96
N LEU A 216 -1.17 -12.44 -6.23
CA LEU A 216 -2.45 -12.57 -5.53
C LEU A 216 -3.09 -13.94 -5.79
N ILE A 217 -3.08 -14.42 -7.04
CA ILE A 217 -3.61 -15.75 -7.38
C ILE A 217 -2.84 -16.84 -6.63
N LYS A 218 -1.50 -16.78 -6.65
CA LYS A 218 -0.64 -17.78 -6.03
C LYS A 218 -0.81 -17.86 -4.51
N ASN A 219 -0.92 -16.71 -3.85
CA ASN A 219 -0.92 -16.65 -2.38
C ASN A 219 -2.33 -16.62 -1.76
N TYR A 220 -3.32 -16.05 -2.46
CA TYR A 220 -4.67 -15.82 -1.93
C TYR A 220 -5.77 -16.57 -2.69
N GLY A 221 -5.46 -17.18 -3.83
CA GLY A 221 -6.42 -17.86 -4.70
C GLY A 221 -7.12 -16.92 -5.69
N GLU A 222 -7.67 -17.50 -6.76
CA GLU A 222 -8.21 -16.75 -7.91
C GLU A 222 -9.37 -15.82 -7.54
N ASN A 223 -10.29 -16.28 -6.69
CA ASN A 223 -11.45 -15.49 -6.26
C ASN A 223 -11.02 -14.25 -5.45
N ASN A 224 -10.12 -14.41 -4.49
CA ASN A 224 -9.62 -13.29 -3.70
C ASN A 224 -8.78 -12.34 -4.56
N ALA A 225 -7.95 -12.86 -5.47
CA ALA A 225 -7.19 -12.05 -6.40
C ALA A 225 -8.10 -11.17 -7.27
N LYS A 226 -9.16 -11.76 -7.85
CA LYS A 226 -10.16 -11.01 -8.62
C LYS A 226 -10.84 -9.94 -7.76
N ASN A 227 -11.20 -10.27 -6.52
CA ASN A 227 -11.87 -9.34 -5.62
C ASN A 227 -10.97 -8.16 -5.21
N ILE A 228 -9.71 -8.43 -4.86
CA ILE A 228 -8.71 -7.41 -4.51
C ILE A 228 -8.49 -6.46 -5.70
N MET A 229 -8.28 -7.01 -6.91
CA MET A 229 -8.07 -6.18 -8.11
C MET A 229 -9.28 -5.29 -8.42
N LYS A 230 -10.49 -5.85 -8.34
CA LYS A 230 -11.73 -5.10 -8.52
C LYS A 230 -11.87 -3.93 -7.54
N HIS A 231 -11.61 -4.16 -6.26
CA HIS A 231 -11.70 -3.10 -5.25
C HIS A 231 -10.54 -2.12 -5.33
N LEU A 232 -9.35 -2.55 -5.77
CA LEU A 232 -8.24 -1.65 -6.07
C LEU A 232 -8.63 -0.66 -7.18
N GLU A 233 -9.17 -1.14 -8.29
CA GLU A 233 -9.63 -0.29 -9.40
C GLU A 233 -10.67 0.74 -8.93
N ARG A 234 -11.58 0.35 -8.03
CA ARG A 234 -12.54 1.29 -7.42
C ARG A 234 -11.86 2.38 -6.58
N VAL A 235 -10.89 2.01 -5.75
CA VAL A 235 -10.13 2.99 -4.95
C VAL A 235 -9.40 3.96 -5.88
N LEU A 236 -8.74 3.44 -6.92
CA LEU A 236 -8.01 4.25 -7.88
C LEU A 236 -8.94 5.19 -8.63
N TYR A 237 -10.11 4.73 -9.07
CA TYR A 237 -11.13 5.59 -9.68
C TYR A 237 -11.55 6.74 -8.76
N SER A 238 -11.76 6.48 -7.47
CA SER A 238 -12.10 7.50 -6.48
C SER A 238 -10.98 8.52 -6.24
N LEU A 239 -9.72 8.08 -6.30
CA LEU A 239 -8.52 8.92 -6.12
C LEU A 239 -8.02 9.58 -7.41
N ALA A 240 -8.62 9.23 -8.55
CA ALA A 240 -8.30 9.82 -9.84
C ALA A 240 -8.69 11.31 -9.86
N GLU A 241 -7.86 12.15 -10.45
CA GLU A 241 -8.12 13.57 -10.65
C GLU A 241 -9.15 13.79 -11.76
N GLU A 242 -9.69 15.00 -11.92
CA GLU A 242 -10.78 15.24 -12.86
C GLU A 242 -10.42 14.85 -14.30
N LYS A 243 -9.18 15.13 -14.74
CA LYS A 243 -8.69 14.75 -16.06
C LYS A 243 -8.60 13.23 -16.22
N GLU A 244 -7.96 12.55 -15.26
CA GLU A 244 -7.81 11.10 -15.23
C GLU A 244 -9.21 10.41 -15.22
N ARG A 245 -10.15 10.90 -14.39
CA ARG A 245 -11.54 10.41 -14.38
C ARG A 245 -12.23 10.58 -15.72
N LYS A 246 -12.05 11.71 -16.41
CA LYS A 246 -12.64 11.90 -17.74
C LYS A 246 -12.09 10.90 -18.76
N GLU A 247 -10.81 10.55 -18.67
CA GLU A 247 -10.19 9.53 -19.51
C GLU A 247 -10.75 8.14 -19.18
N LEU A 248 -10.82 7.77 -17.91
CA LEU A 248 -11.46 6.52 -17.45
C LEU A 248 -12.93 6.42 -17.90
N ILE A 249 -13.72 7.50 -17.76
CA ILE A 249 -15.12 7.54 -18.19
C ILE A 249 -15.29 7.33 -19.70
N LYS A 250 -14.33 7.78 -20.53
CA LYS A 250 -14.36 7.49 -21.97
C LYS A 250 -14.26 5.99 -22.23
N ASN A 251 -13.43 5.28 -21.48
CA ASN A 251 -13.33 3.82 -21.58
C ASN A 251 -14.65 3.13 -21.16
N TYR A 252 -15.36 3.69 -20.16
CA TYR A 252 -16.70 3.22 -19.76
C TYR A 252 -17.84 3.63 -20.72
N ALA A 253 -17.60 4.45 -21.74
CA ALA A 253 -18.62 4.78 -22.74
C ALA A 253 -18.97 3.56 -23.61
N ASP A 254 -17.96 2.76 -23.95
CA ASP A 254 -18.14 1.51 -24.68
C ASP A 254 -18.86 0.47 -23.83
N ASP A 255 -18.57 0.39 -22.52
CA ASP A 255 -19.32 -0.44 -21.58
C ASP A 255 -20.80 -0.05 -21.53
N LYS A 256 -21.12 1.25 -21.50
CA LYS A 256 -22.51 1.74 -21.52
C LYS A 256 -23.22 1.36 -22.82
N LYS A 257 -22.54 1.53 -23.95
CA LYS A 257 -23.07 1.17 -25.27
C LYS A 257 -23.31 -0.34 -25.37
N THR A 258 -22.35 -1.14 -24.88
CA THR A 258 -22.44 -2.60 -24.82
C THR A 258 -23.60 -3.02 -23.94
N LEU A 259 -23.74 -2.44 -22.75
CA LEU A 259 -24.85 -2.74 -21.85
C LEU A 259 -26.22 -2.38 -22.46
N GLU A 260 -26.29 -1.29 -23.23
CA GLU A 260 -27.49 -0.90 -23.97
C GLU A 260 -27.84 -1.94 -25.04
N MET A 261 -26.87 -2.38 -25.83
CA MET A 261 -27.05 -3.47 -26.80
C MET A 261 -27.49 -4.77 -26.12
N MET A 262 -26.94 -5.10 -24.96
CA MET A 262 -27.32 -6.27 -24.16
C MET A 262 -28.72 -6.19 -23.55
N LYS A 263 -29.47 -5.09 -23.71
CA LYS A 263 -30.91 -5.06 -23.37
C LYS A 263 -31.70 -5.95 -24.32
N ASN A 264 -31.33 -5.96 -25.61
CA ASN A 264 -31.86 -6.89 -26.59
C ASN A 264 -30.89 -8.07 -26.77
N VAL A 265 -31.21 -9.20 -26.16
CA VAL A 265 -30.33 -10.39 -26.18
C VAL A 265 -30.12 -10.88 -27.61
N GLU A 266 -31.17 -10.90 -28.43
CA GLU A 266 -31.10 -11.40 -29.81
C GLU A 266 -30.16 -10.56 -30.68
N GLU A 267 -30.35 -9.24 -30.67
CA GLU A 267 -29.47 -8.30 -31.40
C GLU A 267 -28.02 -8.37 -30.92
N PHE A 268 -27.79 -8.55 -29.61
CA PHE A 268 -26.43 -8.67 -29.08
C PHE A 268 -25.75 -9.96 -29.53
N ILE A 269 -26.45 -11.10 -29.50
CA ILE A 269 -25.90 -12.38 -29.98
C ILE A 269 -25.65 -12.34 -31.50
N GLU A 270 -26.51 -11.66 -32.26
CA GLU A 270 -26.32 -11.45 -33.69
C GLU A 270 -25.07 -10.58 -33.97
N PHE A 271 -24.91 -9.48 -33.21
CA PHE A 271 -23.72 -8.64 -33.26
C PHE A 271 -22.44 -9.45 -32.99
N LEU A 272 -22.39 -10.19 -31.87
CA LEU A 272 -21.23 -11.03 -31.54
C LEU A 272 -20.92 -12.05 -32.64
N SER A 273 -21.96 -12.64 -33.24
CA SER A 273 -21.81 -13.60 -34.33
C SER A 273 -21.22 -12.96 -35.60
N LYS A 274 -21.65 -11.75 -35.93
CA LYS A 274 -21.15 -10.99 -37.08
C LYS A 274 -19.69 -10.57 -36.87
N GLU A 275 -19.38 -9.95 -35.73
CA GLU A 275 -18.01 -9.54 -35.40
C GLU A 275 -17.05 -10.73 -35.37
N ARG A 276 -17.47 -11.86 -34.78
CA ARG A 276 -16.69 -13.10 -34.79
C ARG A 276 -16.40 -13.58 -36.22
N LYS A 277 -17.37 -13.47 -37.14
CA LYS A 277 -17.18 -13.85 -38.55
C LYS A 277 -16.14 -12.96 -39.23
N GLU A 278 -16.20 -11.66 -39.00
CA GLU A 278 -15.23 -10.69 -39.56
C GLU A 278 -13.82 -10.92 -39.00
N LEU A 279 -13.68 -11.16 -37.69
CA LEU A 279 -12.40 -11.51 -37.07
C LEU A 279 -11.83 -12.82 -37.62
N ASN A 280 -12.67 -13.84 -37.83
CA ASN A 280 -12.22 -15.10 -38.44
C ASN A 280 -11.70 -14.89 -39.87
N ILE A 281 -12.34 -14.01 -40.65
CA ILE A 281 -11.86 -13.63 -41.99
C ILE A 281 -10.51 -12.91 -41.87
N LYS A 282 -10.36 -12.01 -40.89
CA LYS A 282 -9.10 -11.29 -40.64
C LYS A 282 -7.97 -12.25 -40.28
N VAL A 283 -8.19 -13.18 -39.35
CA VAL A 283 -7.21 -14.20 -38.94
C VAL A 283 -6.79 -15.04 -40.15
N LYS A 284 -7.75 -15.51 -40.96
CA LYS A 284 -7.44 -16.28 -42.18
C LYS A 284 -6.57 -15.49 -43.16
N LYS A 285 -6.84 -14.19 -43.35
CA LYS A 285 -6.03 -13.33 -44.22
C LYS A 285 -4.61 -13.17 -43.67
N ILE A 286 -4.46 -12.94 -42.37
CA ILE A 286 -3.13 -12.84 -41.74
C ILE A 286 -2.37 -14.16 -41.89
N ASP A 287 -3.03 -15.30 -41.67
CA ASP A 287 -2.43 -16.62 -41.86
C ASP A 287 -1.99 -16.87 -43.30
N GLN A 288 -2.77 -16.43 -44.29
CA GLN A 288 -2.38 -16.52 -45.69
C GLN A 288 -1.15 -15.68 -46.01
N VAL A 289 -1.10 -14.44 -45.48
CA VAL A 289 0.03 -13.53 -45.69
C VAL A 289 1.29 -14.05 -45.00
N LEU A 290 1.21 -14.49 -43.73
CA LEU A 290 2.36 -15.00 -42.99
C LEU A 290 2.94 -16.28 -43.58
N ASN A 291 2.10 -17.14 -44.16
CA ASN A 291 2.51 -18.43 -44.72
C ASN A 291 2.92 -18.37 -46.20
N THR A 292 2.75 -17.24 -46.88
CA THR A 292 3.07 -17.09 -48.31
C THR A 292 4.12 -15.99 -48.51
N THR A 293 5.31 -16.37 -49.00
CA THR A 293 6.45 -15.45 -49.07
C THR A 293 6.18 -14.27 -50.00
N GLU A 294 5.55 -14.51 -51.16
CA GLU A 294 5.20 -13.46 -52.11
C GLU A 294 4.20 -12.46 -51.53
N LEU A 295 3.11 -12.95 -50.92
CA LEU A 295 2.08 -12.10 -50.31
C LEU A 295 2.63 -11.28 -49.14
N LEU A 296 3.53 -11.85 -48.35
CA LEU A 296 4.17 -11.13 -47.25
C LEU A 296 5.03 -9.97 -47.75
N VAL A 297 5.84 -10.21 -48.79
CA VAL A 297 6.70 -9.19 -49.38
C VAL A 297 5.86 -8.07 -50.03
N GLU A 298 4.78 -8.44 -50.72
CA GLU A 298 3.85 -7.47 -51.33
C GLU A 298 3.14 -6.62 -50.27
N ALA A 299 2.55 -7.27 -49.26
CA ALA A 299 1.86 -6.58 -48.17
C ALA A 299 2.80 -5.67 -47.36
N PHE A 300 4.05 -6.12 -47.14
CA PHE A 300 5.10 -5.33 -46.53
C PHE A 300 5.46 -4.10 -47.38
N ALA A 301 5.64 -4.26 -48.70
CA ALA A 301 5.97 -3.16 -49.59
C ALA A 301 4.86 -2.09 -49.59
N ILE A 302 3.59 -2.51 -49.60
CA ILE A 302 2.43 -1.60 -49.48
C ILE A 302 2.44 -0.88 -48.14
N LYS A 303 2.63 -1.61 -47.03
CA LYS A 303 2.66 -1.02 -45.68
C LYS A 303 3.82 -0.03 -45.53
N LYS A 304 5.01 -0.37 -46.00
CA LYS A 304 6.20 0.49 -45.98
C LYS A 304 5.99 1.76 -46.79
N LYS A 305 5.39 1.67 -47.98
CA LYS A 305 5.02 2.83 -48.80
C LYS A 305 4.09 3.78 -48.04
N ASN A 306 3.08 3.25 -47.37
CA ASN A 306 2.14 4.05 -46.58
C ASN A 306 2.81 4.74 -45.38
N LEU A 307 3.68 4.02 -44.65
CA LEU A 307 4.43 4.59 -43.52
C LEU A 307 5.37 5.73 -43.96
N ILE A 308 6.02 5.59 -45.12
CA ILE A 308 6.85 6.65 -45.70
C ILE A 308 5.99 7.87 -46.06
N GLN A 309 4.82 7.65 -46.68
CA GLN A 309 3.95 8.72 -47.18
C GLN A 309 3.20 9.46 -46.07
N GLN A 310 2.80 8.78 -45.00
CA GLN A 310 1.95 9.36 -43.95
C GLN A 310 2.73 9.76 -42.70
N GLU A 311 3.76 8.99 -42.33
CA GLU A 311 4.45 9.11 -41.04
C GLU A 311 5.94 9.45 -41.20
N GLY A 312 6.46 9.50 -42.44
CA GLY A 312 7.86 9.83 -42.73
C GLY A 312 8.88 8.76 -42.28
N ILE A 313 8.42 7.58 -41.86
CA ILE A 313 9.25 6.50 -41.32
C ILE A 313 9.96 5.78 -42.47
N LYS A 314 11.29 5.90 -42.55
CA LYS A 314 12.12 5.26 -43.58
C LYS A 314 12.63 3.87 -43.20
N GLU A 315 12.83 3.65 -41.90
CA GLU A 315 13.35 2.41 -41.34
C GLU A 315 12.19 1.58 -40.78
N PHE A 316 11.79 0.58 -41.55
CA PHE A 316 10.80 -0.43 -41.18
C PHE A 316 11.15 -1.72 -41.93
N THR A 317 11.31 -2.81 -41.21
CA THR A 317 11.84 -4.08 -41.69
C THR A 317 10.75 -5.13 -41.86
N LEU A 318 11.02 -6.14 -42.70
CA LEU A 318 10.10 -7.24 -42.93
C LEU A 318 9.82 -8.04 -41.65
N ASN A 319 10.81 -8.18 -40.76
CA ASN A 319 10.67 -8.90 -39.50
C ASN A 319 9.78 -8.12 -38.50
N GLU A 320 9.91 -6.80 -38.42
CA GLU A 320 9.01 -5.96 -37.62
C GLU A 320 7.56 -6.05 -38.13
N TYR A 321 7.38 -6.13 -39.45
CA TYR A 321 6.07 -6.34 -40.04
C TYR A 321 5.47 -7.71 -39.70
N LYS A 322 6.27 -8.79 -39.73
CA LYS A 322 5.83 -10.12 -39.27
C LYS A 322 5.36 -10.10 -37.81
N LEU A 323 6.15 -9.50 -36.91
CA LEU A 323 5.80 -9.39 -35.49
C LEU A 323 4.49 -8.61 -35.29
N LEU A 324 4.25 -7.56 -36.07
CA LEU A 324 2.99 -6.82 -36.03
C LEU A 324 1.80 -7.67 -36.47
N LEU A 325 1.95 -8.43 -37.57
CA LEU A 325 0.91 -9.35 -38.05
C LEU A 325 0.60 -10.45 -37.03
N GLU A 326 1.62 -11.04 -36.41
CA GLU A 326 1.47 -12.04 -35.35
C GLU A 326 0.72 -11.46 -34.14
N LYS A 327 1.09 -10.26 -33.69
CA LYS A 327 0.40 -9.56 -32.60
C LYS A 327 -1.05 -9.23 -32.95
N GLU A 328 -1.33 -8.81 -34.18
CA GLU A 328 -2.69 -8.58 -34.66
C GLU A 328 -3.52 -9.86 -34.72
N ARG A 329 -2.90 -10.97 -35.12
CA ARG A 329 -3.52 -12.29 -35.16
C ARG A 329 -3.91 -12.75 -33.76
N GLU A 330 -2.98 -12.70 -32.81
CA GLU A 330 -3.22 -13.10 -31.42
C GLU A 330 -4.38 -12.31 -30.79
N LYS A 331 -4.38 -10.98 -30.96
CA LYS A 331 -5.50 -10.13 -30.50
C LYS A 331 -6.84 -10.53 -31.12
N SER A 332 -6.83 -10.87 -32.42
CA SER A 332 -8.06 -11.27 -33.13
C SER A 332 -8.58 -12.62 -32.64
N VAL A 333 -7.68 -13.58 -32.38
CA VAL A 333 -8.03 -14.90 -31.82
C VAL A 333 -8.57 -14.78 -30.40
N GLN A 334 -7.96 -13.94 -29.55
CA GLN A 334 -8.45 -13.67 -28.19
C GLN A 334 -9.88 -13.15 -28.21
N LYS A 335 -10.18 -12.13 -29.04
CA LYS A 335 -11.56 -11.61 -29.19
C LYS A 335 -12.56 -12.63 -29.71
N ILE A 336 -12.17 -13.51 -30.65
CA ILE A 336 -13.03 -14.61 -31.13
C ILE A 336 -13.44 -15.53 -29.98
N ASN A 337 -12.48 -15.88 -29.10
CA ASN A 337 -12.73 -16.72 -27.94
C ASN A 337 -13.64 -16.02 -26.93
N GLU A 338 -13.38 -14.74 -26.63
CA GLU A 338 -14.22 -13.91 -25.76
C GLU A 338 -15.67 -13.87 -26.26
N TYR A 339 -15.90 -13.56 -27.54
CA TYR A 339 -17.24 -13.54 -28.13
C TYR A 339 -17.92 -14.91 -28.09
N THR A 340 -17.16 -15.99 -28.22
CA THR A 340 -17.69 -17.36 -28.14
C THR A 340 -18.12 -17.70 -26.72
N GLU A 341 -17.33 -17.32 -25.71
CA GLU A 341 -17.70 -17.51 -24.31
C GLU A 341 -18.92 -16.66 -23.91
N LEU A 342 -19.00 -15.41 -24.38
CA LEU A 342 -20.11 -14.49 -24.08
C LEU A 342 -21.46 -14.93 -24.67
N GLN A 343 -21.48 -15.84 -25.64
CA GLN A 343 -22.71 -16.45 -26.14
C GLN A 343 -23.33 -17.46 -25.15
N LYS A 344 -22.56 -17.92 -24.15
CA LYS A 344 -23.08 -18.83 -23.11
C LYS A 344 -23.93 -18.05 -22.09
N PRO A 345 -25.12 -18.55 -21.69
CA PRO A 345 -26.03 -17.81 -20.81
C PRO A 345 -25.42 -17.35 -19.48
N GLU A 346 -24.65 -18.22 -18.82
CA GLU A 346 -23.97 -17.90 -17.56
C GLU A 346 -22.95 -16.76 -17.74
N LYS A 347 -22.11 -16.85 -18.77
CA LYS A 347 -21.09 -15.84 -19.09
C LYS A 347 -21.71 -14.52 -19.53
N PHE A 348 -22.80 -14.57 -20.29
CA PHE A 348 -23.58 -13.38 -20.64
C PHE A 348 -24.13 -12.68 -19.38
N ALA A 349 -24.71 -13.44 -18.46
CA ALA A 349 -25.27 -12.91 -17.22
C ALA A 349 -24.17 -12.29 -16.33
N ASP A 350 -23.03 -12.98 -16.19
CA ASP A 350 -21.86 -12.49 -15.46
C ASP A 350 -21.32 -11.21 -16.07
N TYR A 351 -21.12 -11.18 -17.39
CA TYR A 351 -20.61 -10.00 -18.09
C TYR A 351 -21.57 -8.82 -18.02
N LYS A 352 -22.89 -9.07 -18.16
CA LYS A 352 -23.92 -8.03 -18.01
C LYS A 352 -23.91 -7.45 -16.59
N LYS A 353 -23.70 -8.30 -15.58
CA LYS A 353 -23.58 -7.88 -14.18
C LYS A 353 -22.30 -7.05 -13.97
N GLU A 354 -21.19 -7.50 -14.53
CA GLU A 354 -19.89 -6.80 -14.49
C GLU A 354 -19.97 -5.41 -15.12
N LEU A 355 -20.52 -5.29 -16.34
CA LEU A 355 -20.73 -3.99 -17.00
C LEU A 355 -21.64 -3.06 -16.18
N ARG A 356 -22.74 -3.57 -15.62
CA ARG A 356 -23.63 -2.79 -14.74
C ARG A 356 -22.91 -2.28 -13.51
N GLU A 357 -22.10 -3.15 -12.91
CA GLU A 357 -21.24 -2.81 -11.78
C GLU A 357 -20.28 -1.69 -12.19
N ASN A 358 -19.45 -1.88 -13.22
CA ASN A 358 -18.50 -0.89 -13.74
C ASN A 358 -19.15 0.49 -13.99
N ILE A 359 -20.31 0.51 -14.66
CA ILE A 359 -21.06 1.74 -14.96
C ILE A 359 -21.66 2.40 -13.71
N LYS A 360 -22.13 1.62 -12.73
CA LYS A 360 -22.66 2.16 -11.48
C LYS A 360 -21.55 2.83 -10.68
N PHE A 361 -20.34 2.27 -10.69
CA PHE A 361 -19.18 2.84 -9.98
C PHE A 361 -18.64 4.11 -10.64
N SER A 362 -18.73 4.23 -11.96
CA SER A 362 -18.33 5.45 -12.67
C SER A 362 -19.09 6.72 -12.24
N LYS A 363 -20.18 6.61 -11.46
CA LYS A 363 -21.06 7.75 -11.14
C LYS A 363 -20.72 8.53 -9.86
N ASN A 364 -19.98 7.96 -8.91
CA ASN A 364 -19.32 8.60 -7.74
C ASN A 364 -19.15 7.53 -6.65
N PRO A 365 -18.00 6.88 -6.50
CA PRO A 365 -17.76 6.06 -5.33
C PRO A 365 -17.40 6.98 -4.15
N ASN A 366 -18.06 6.76 -3.01
CA ASN A 366 -17.56 7.30 -1.76
C ASN A 366 -16.20 6.65 -1.47
N ILE A 367 -15.14 7.46 -1.38
CA ILE A 367 -13.78 6.97 -1.15
C ILE A 367 -13.65 6.17 0.16
N ASP A 368 -14.37 6.57 1.23
CA ASP A 368 -14.38 5.81 2.49
C ASP A 368 -14.86 4.39 2.26
N THR A 369 -15.97 4.23 1.53
CA THR A 369 -16.54 2.92 1.23
C THR A 369 -15.60 2.11 0.35
N ALA A 370 -15.02 2.71 -0.69
CA ALA A 370 -14.09 2.02 -1.58
C ALA A 370 -12.85 1.50 -0.83
N ILE A 371 -12.28 2.31 0.07
CA ILE A 371 -11.13 1.92 0.89
C ILE A 371 -11.48 0.81 1.86
N VAL A 372 -12.61 0.91 2.56
CA VAL A 372 -13.06 -0.16 3.47
C VAL A 372 -13.26 -1.47 2.72
N GLU A 373 -13.94 -1.48 1.58
CA GLU A 373 -14.13 -2.70 0.79
C GLU A 373 -12.81 -3.30 0.28
N PHE A 374 -11.86 -2.44 -0.13
CA PHE A 374 -10.53 -2.89 -0.52
C PHE A 374 -9.79 -3.54 0.65
N GLN A 375 -9.79 -2.91 1.82
CA GLN A 375 -9.19 -3.47 3.04
C GLN A 375 -9.82 -4.81 3.41
N LEU A 376 -11.15 -4.94 3.34
CA LEU A 376 -11.83 -6.21 3.59
C LEU A 376 -11.38 -7.30 2.61
N ALA A 377 -11.23 -6.97 1.32
CA ALA A 377 -10.72 -7.91 0.32
C ALA A 377 -9.27 -8.33 0.59
N VAL A 378 -8.41 -7.39 1.01
CA VAL A 378 -7.02 -7.67 1.41
C VAL A 378 -6.98 -8.58 2.64
N LEU A 379 -7.78 -8.30 3.66
CA LEU A 379 -7.87 -9.11 4.89
C LEU A 379 -8.37 -10.54 4.61
N ASP A 380 -9.29 -10.71 3.66
CA ASP A 380 -9.73 -12.04 3.21
C ASP A 380 -8.63 -12.80 2.47
N GLY A 381 -7.84 -12.12 1.64
CA GLY A 381 -6.64 -12.72 1.03
C GLY A 381 -5.60 -13.15 2.06
N LEU A 382 -5.28 -12.27 3.01
CA LEU A 382 -4.35 -12.56 4.10
C LEU A 382 -4.81 -13.74 4.97
N TYR A 383 -6.12 -13.91 5.14
CA TYR A 383 -6.66 -15.05 5.88
C TYR A 383 -6.30 -16.39 5.22
N GLU A 384 -6.36 -16.45 3.89
CA GLU A 384 -5.95 -17.65 3.14
C GLU A 384 -4.47 -17.99 3.33
N MET A 385 -3.61 -16.96 3.33
CA MET A 385 -2.19 -17.13 3.63
C MET A 385 -1.97 -17.59 5.08
N TYR A 386 -2.59 -16.92 6.05
CA TYR A 386 -2.36 -17.15 7.49
C TYR A 386 -2.70 -18.56 7.94
N LYS A 387 -3.71 -19.19 7.35
CA LYS A 387 -4.10 -20.58 7.67
C LYS A 387 -2.94 -21.57 7.58
N ASN A 388 -1.98 -21.32 6.70
CA ASN A 388 -0.89 -22.24 6.39
C ASN A 388 0.48 -21.74 6.89
N ILE A 389 0.56 -20.61 7.59
CA ILE A 389 1.83 -20.11 8.11
C ILE A 389 2.31 -21.03 9.24
N THR A 390 3.52 -21.54 9.08
CA THR A 390 4.18 -22.41 10.06
C THR A 390 5.52 -21.89 10.54
N ASP A 391 6.09 -20.90 9.87
CA ASP A 391 7.34 -20.26 10.22
C ASP A 391 7.15 -19.29 11.39
N GLU A 392 7.99 -19.42 12.42
CA GLU A 392 7.89 -18.65 13.67
C GLU A 392 8.14 -17.15 13.46
N LYS A 393 9.11 -16.81 12.60
CA LYS A 393 9.44 -15.41 12.28
C LYS A 393 8.30 -14.76 11.51
N GLU A 394 7.69 -15.48 10.58
CA GLU A 394 6.54 -15.01 9.82
C GLU A 394 5.30 -14.82 10.70
N ILE A 395 5.02 -15.72 11.64
CA ILE A 395 3.92 -15.54 12.62
C ILE A 395 4.13 -14.25 13.42
N LEU A 396 5.35 -14.03 13.93
CA LEU A 396 5.69 -12.83 14.68
C LEU A 396 5.54 -11.58 13.82
N LYS A 397 6.11 -11.60 12.60
CA LYS A 397 6.03 -10.52 11.61
C LYS A 397 4.58 -10.15 11.32
N GLN A 398 3.75 -11.12 10.98
CA GLN A 398 2.34 -10.90 10.64
C GLN A 398 1.50 -10.43 11.83
N THR A 399 1.87 -10.82 13.05
CA THR A 399 1.26 -10.29 14.29
C THR A 399 1.58 -8.81 14.48
N LYS A 400 2.84 -8.40 14.24
CA LYS A 400 3.26 -7.00 14.29
C LYS A 400 2.55 -6.16 13.20
N MET A 401 2.47 -6.67 11.97
CA MET A 401 1.72 -6.02 10.87
C MET A 401 0.24 -5.81 11.21
N LEU A 402 -0.44 -6.86 11.65
CA LEU A 402 -1.86 -6.80 12.00
C LEU A 402 -2.12 -5.79 13.13
N ARG A 403 -1.22 -5.74 14.11
CA ARG A 403 -1.29 -4.78 15.22
C ARG A 403 -1.15 -3.35 14.73
N TYR A 404 -0.14 -3.05 13.92
CA TYR A 404 0.04 -1.71 13.36
C TYR A 404 -1.18 -1.30 12.51
N SER A 405 -1.65 -2.17 11.62
CA SER A 405 -2.81 -1.91 10.74
C SER A 405 -4.10 -1.66 11.51
N ARG A 406 -4.27 -2.23 12.72
CA ARG A 406 -5.43 -2.01 13.58
C ARG A 406 -5.65 -0.53 13.86
N TYR A 407 -4.57 0.20 14.15
CA TYR A 407 -4.61 1.62 14.56
C TYR A 407 -4.45 2.60 13.40
N MET A 408 -4.41 2.10 12.16
CA MET A 408 -4.28 2.96 11.00
C MET A 408 -5.57 3.77 10.79
N LYS A 409 -5.41 5.08 10.60
CA LYS A 409 -6.49 5.99 10.20
C LYS A 409 -6.70 5.86 8.70
N TYR A 410 -7.95 5.63 8.29
CA TYR A 410 -8.34 5.63 6.87
C TYR A 410 -9.13 6.87 6.47
N SER A 411 -9.60 7.65 7.45
CA SER A 411 -10.04 9.04 7.27
C SER A 411 -9.88 9.80 8.58
N GLU A 412 -10.12 11.12 8.56
CA GLU A 412 -10.14 11.94 9.77
C GLU A 412 -11.07 11.33 10.84
N GLY A 413 -10.51 11.05 12.02
CA GLY A 413 -11.22 10.45 13.15
C GLY A 413 -11.67 8.99 12.96
N LYS A 414 -11.34 8.30 11.85
CA LYS A 414 -11.75 6.91 11.59
C LYS A 414 -10.56 5.97 11.53
N GLU A 415 -10.32 5.28 12.64
CA GLU A 415 -9.33 4.20 12.75
C GLU A 415 -9.94 2.86 12.30
N GLY A 416 -9.13 1.98 11.71
CA GLY A 416 -9.57 0.69 11.17
C GLY A 416 -10.35 -0.17 12.18
N TYR A 417 -9.91 -0.21 13.43
CA TYR A 417 -10.59 -0.98 14.49
C TYR A 417 -11.94 -0.42 14.93
N LEU A 418 -12.25 0.84 14.61
CA LEU A 418 -13.56 1.45 14.89
C LEU A 418 -14.61 1.01 13.85
N ASN A 419 -14.19 0.50 12.69
CA ASN A 419 -15.09 -0.09 11.71
C ASN A 419 -15.41 -1.56 12.11
N PRO A 420 -16.69 -1.92 12.36
CA PRO A 420 -17.04 -3.26 12.82
C PRO A 420 -16.65 -4.39 11.86
N GLU A 421 -16.76 -4.18 10.55
CA GLU A 421 -16.44 -5.21 9.55
C GLU A 421 -14.93 -5.47 9.49
N ILE A 422 -14.13 -4.40 9.46
CA ILE A 422 -12.67 -4.49 9.51
C ILE A 422 -12.23 -5.14 10.82
N TYR A 423 -12.79 -4.71 11.95
CA TYR A 423 -12.49 -5.29 13.26
C TYR A 423 -12.74 -6.80 13.29
N GLN A 424 -13.88 -7.26 12.78
CA GLN A 424 -14.22 -8.69 12.74
C GLN A 424 -13.24 -9.49 11.89
N LYS A 425 -12.84 -8.98 10.71
CA LYS A 425 -11.85 -9.63 9.85
C LYS A 425 -10.46 -9.66 10.50
N MET A 426 -10.03 -8.56 11.11
CA MET A 426 -8.77 -8.49 11.86
C MET A 426 -8.76 -9.44 13.07
N ASP A 427 -9.87 -9.58 13.79
CA ASP A 427 -10.02 -10.52 14.91
C ASP A 427 -9.93 -11.98 14.41
N LYS A 428 -10.52 -12.27 13.25
CA LYS A 428 -10.41 -13.59 12.58
C LYS A 428 -8.96 -13.91 12.20
N LEU A 429 -8.20 -12.95 11.66
CA LEU A 429 -6.77 -13.11 11.40
C LEU A 429 -5.98 -13.36 12.69
N LEU A 430 -6.24 -12.56 13.73
CA LEU A 430 -5.54 -12.69 15.01
C LEU A 430 -5.78 -14.06 15.65
N LYS A 431 -7.00 -14.62 15.54
CA LYS A 431 -7.32 -15.98 15.99
C LYS A 431 -6.42 -17.03 15.34
N VAL A 432 -6.21 -16.94 14.03
CA VAL A 432 -5.32 -17.87 13.31
C VAL A 432 -3.87 -17.68 13.75
N LEU A 433 -3.41 -16.43 13.90
CA LEU A 433 -2.05 -16.15 14.38
C LEU A 433 -1.83 -16.69 15.80
N VAL A 434 -2.77 -16.49 16.73
CA VAL A 434 -2.66 -17.03 18.09
C VAL A 434 -2.65 -18.56 18.09
N LEU A 435 -3.49 -19.20 17.27
CA LEU A 435 -3.49 -20.65 17.12
C LEU A 435 -2.12 -21.15 16.64
N ASN A 436 -1.62 -20.60 15.53
CA ASN A 436 -0.36 -21.01 14.94
C ASN A 436 0.81 -20.69 15.87
N GLY A 437 0.82 -19.50 16.47
CA GLY A 437 1.87 -19.04 17.36
C GLY A 437 1.96 -19.83 18.66
N THR A 438 0.83 -20.23 19.26
CA THR A 438 0.86 -21.13 20.44
C THR A 438 1.29 -22.55 20.07
N ASN A 439 0.89 -23.06 18.89
CA ASN A 439 1.33 -24.37 18.41
C ASN A 439 2.83 -24.42 18.10
N LYS A 440 3.40 -23.30 17.64
CA LYS A 440 4.82 -23.16 17.29
C LYS A 440 5.69 -22.63 18.41
N GLY A 441 5.12 -22.29 19.57
CA GLY A 441 5.87 -21.74 20.69
C GLY A 441 6.35 -20.30 20.48
N VAL A 442 5.78 -19.56 19.52
CA VAL A 442 5.95 -18.10 19.38
C VAL A 442 5.30 -17.40 20.55
N PHE A 443 4.07 -17.83 20.88
CA PHE A 443 3.32 -17.33 22.02
C PHE A 443 3.28 -18.37 23.13
N LYS A 444 3.37 -17.90 24.36
CA LYS A 444 3.21 -18.73 25.54
C LYS A 444 1.85 -19.42 25.53
N LYS A 445 1.86 -20.75 25.56
CA LYS A 445 0.65 -21.55 25.74
C LYS A 445 0.14 -21.40 27.18
N VAL A 446 -1.04 -20.80 27.35
CA VAL A 446 -1.67 -20.53 28.66
C VAL A 446 -2.82 -21.49 28.98
N SER A 447 -3.29 -22.25 27.99
CA SER A 447 -4.33 -23.27 28.12
C SER A 447 -4.13 -24.41 27.11
N GLN A 448 -4.75 -25.57 27.34
CA GLN A 448 -4.91 -26.58 26.28
C GLN A 448 -6.02 -26.21 25.29
N GLU A 449 -6.97 -25.37 25.70
CA GLU A 449 -8.09 -24.93 24.84
C GLU A 449 -7.69 -23.71 24.01
N PHE A 450 -7.95 -23.78 22.70
CA PHE A 450 -7.69 -22.67 21.79
C PHE A 450 -8.40 -21.39 22.24
N TYR A 451 -9.69 -21.50 22.61
CA TYR A 451 -10.49 -20.33 22.97
C TYR A 451 -9.91 -19.61 24.19
N THR A 452 -9.53 -20.34 25.24
CA THR A 452 -8.88 -19.75 26.41
C THR A 452 -7.54 -19.11 26.08
N ASN A 453 -6.71 -19.74 25.22
CA ASN A 453 -5.48 -19.10 24.75
C ASN A 453 -5.76 -17.78 24.04
N TYR A 454 -6.72 -17.75 23.12
CA TYR A 454 -7.10 -16.54 22.40
C TYR A 454 -7.57 -15.42 23.32
N THR A 455 -8.48 -15.72 24.25
CA THR A 455 -9.07 -14.74 25.15
C THR A 455 -8.05 -14.13 26.11
N ILE A 456 -7.04 -14.88 26.54
CA ILE A 456 -5.97 -14.38 27.42
C ILE A 456 -4.87 -13.65 26.65
N ILE A 457 -4.48 -14.13 25.46
CA ILE A 457 -3.33 -13.59 24.71
C ILE A 457 -3.72 -12.38 23.86
N SER A 458 -4.89 -12.43 23.21
CA SER A 458 -5.27 -11.41 22.23
C SER A 458 -5.36 -9.98 22.78
N PRO A 459 -5.80 -9.71 24.03
CA PRO A 459 -5.84 -8.33 24.52
C PRO A 459 -4.48 -7.67 24.56
N ALA A 460 -3.44 -8.42 24.91
CA ALA A 460 -2.08 -7.91 24.97
C ALA A 460 -1.48 -7.67 23.57
N LEU A 461 -1.82 -8.50 22.59
CA LEU A 461 -1.45 -8.28 21.16
C LEU A 461 -2.19 -7.09 20.53
N LYS A 462 -3.27 -6.62 21.17
CA LYS A 462 -4.09 -5.47 20.78
C LYS A 462 -3.74 -4.19 21.58
N THR A 463 -2.58 -4.13 22.24
CA THR A 463 -2.13 -2.91 22.95
C THR A 463 -1.35 -1.98 22.02
N ASP A 464 -1.07 -0.76 22.47
CA ASP A 464 -0.19 0.21 21.81
C ASP A 464 1.23 0.29 22.43
N ILE A 465 1.59 -0.66 23.31
CA ILE A 465 2.93 -0.83 23.90
C ILE A 465 4.01 -1.04 22.82
N VAL A 466 4.96 -0.12 22.67
CA VAL A 466 5.93 -0.11 21.55
C VAL A 466 6.61 -1.47 21.32
N ASN A 467 7.23 -2.02 22.36
CA ASN A 467 8.02 -3.25 22.27
C ASN A 467 7.24 -4.46 22.80
N PHE A 468 7.19 -5.53 22.00
CA PHE A 468 6.50 -6.77 22.36
C PHE A 468 7.21 -7.54 23.48
N ASP A 469 8.53 -7.43 23.60
CA ASP A 469 9.29 -8.09 24.66
C ASP A 469 9.01 -7.52 26.05
N ASP A 470 8.45 -6.30 26.08
CA ASP A 470 8.05 -5.60 27.29
C ASP A 470 6.61 -5.93 27.70
N ILE A 471 5.89 -6.76 26.94
CA ILE A 471 4.51 -7.12 27.25
C ILE A 471 4.48 -8.34 28.19
N TYR A 472 3.96 -8.12 29.40
CA TYR A 472 3.70 -9.18 30.37
C TYR A 472 2.20 -9.33 30.63
N ILE A 473 1.79 -10.56 30.90
CA ILE A 473 0.45 -10.87 31.38
C ILE A 473 0.48 -11.49 32.76
N GLU A 474 -0.51 -11.16 33.57
CA GLU A 474 -0.80 -11.80 34.83
C GLU A 474 -2.28 -12.15 34.88
N VAL A 475 -2.60 -13.36 35.32
CA VAL A 475 -3.98 -13.83 35.43
C VAL A 475 -4.32 -14.04 36.89
N TYR A 476 -5.45 -13.49 37.33
CA TYR A 476 -6.00 -13.66 38.66
C TYR A 476 -7.20 -14.59 38.59
N MET A 477 -7.05 -15.77 39.18
CA MET A 477 -8.09 -16.78 39.25
C MET A 477 -8.89 -16.63 40.54
N GLY A 478 -9.99 -15.87 40.48
CA GLY A 478 -10.93 -15.68 41.58
C GLY A 478 -12.29 -16.29 41.29
N ARG A 479 -13.37 -15.61 41.71
CA ARG A 479 -14.74 -15.90 41.23
C ARG A 479 -14.88 -15.62 39.73
N THR A 480 -14.20 -14.57 39.29
CA THR A 480 -14.02 -14.19 37.89
C THR A 480 -12.52 -14.30 37.56
N VAL A 481 -12.21 -14.41 36.27
CA VAL A 481 -10.82 -14.40 35.79
C VAL A 481 -10.48 -12.98 35.38
N LEU A 482 -9.51 -12.35 36.05
CA LEU A 482 -8.99 -11.03 35.65
C LEU A 482 -7.66 -11.21 34.93
N LEU A 483 -7.51 -10.51 33.81
CA LEU A 483 -6.27 -10.38 33.06
C LEU A 483 -5.70 -8.99 33.28
N HIS A 484 -4.47 -8.93 33.76
CA HIS A 484 -3.66 -7.72 33.78
C HIS A 484 -2.63 -7.80 32.66
N VAL A 485 -2.58 -6.76 31.83
CA VAL A 485 -1.53 -6.58 30.82
C VAL A 485 -0.61 -5.48 31.30
N TYR A 486 0.69 -5.74 31.32
CA TYR A 486 1.72 -4.81 31.76
C TYR A 486 2.64 -4.42 30.61
N ASN A 487 3.08 -3.16 30.64
CA ASN A 487 4.28 -2.70 29.95
C ASN A 487 5.43 -2.70 30.95
N MET A 488 6.33 -3.68 30.85
CA MET A 488 7.31 -4.05 31.87
C MET A 488 6.63 -4.25 33.23
N ASP A 489 6.79 -3.28 34.14
CA ASP A 489 6.20 -3.31 35.47
C ASP A 489 4.96 -2.44 35.64
N ILE A 490 4.62 -1.62 34.64
CA ILE A 490 3.51 -0.69 34.70
C ILE A 490 2.25 -1.39 34.19
N LEU A 491 1.20 -1.41 35.01
CA LEU A 491 -0.11 -1.93 34.60
C LEU A 491 -0.66 -1.06 33.46
N ASN A 492 -0.88 -1.67 32.30
CA ASN A 492 -1.43 -1.01 31.13
C ASN A 492 -2.95 -1.18 31.11
N ASN A 493 -3.44 -2.43 31.17
CA ASN A 493 -4.86 -2.75 31.12
C ASN A 493 -5.25 -3.77 32.20
N GLU A 494 -6.46 -3.65 32.73
CA GLU A 494 -7.14 -4.66 33.55
C GLU A 494 -8.44 -5.05 32.84
N ILE A 495 -8.65 -6.35 32.64
CA ILE A 495 -9.75 -6.88 31.83
C ILE A 495 -10.38 -8.07 32.54
N GLU A 496 -11.70 -8.03 32.73
CA GLU A 496 -12.48 -9.18 33.20
C GLU A 496 -12.77 -10.15 32.04
N LEU A 497 -12.36 -11.41 32.19
CA LEU A 497 -12.54 -12.47 31.20
C LEU A 497 -13.78 -13.32 31.55
N ILE A 498 -14.93 -12.91 31.03
CA ILE A 498 -16.25 -13.46 31.38
C ILE A 498 -16.39 -14.95 30.99
N GLU A 499 -15.75 -15.39 29.90
CA GLU A 499 -15.93 -16.73 29.34
C GLU A 499 -14.73 -17.68 29.58
N VAL A 500 -13.85 -17.35 30.54
CA VAL A 500 -12.69 -18.19 30.87
C VAL A 500 -12.94 -18.97 32.14
N ASN A 501 -12.94 -20.29 32.05
CA ASN A 501 -12.95 -21.16 33.23
C ASN A 501 -11.55 -21.18 33.89
N PRO A 502 -11.40 -20.82 35.17
CA PRO A 502 -10.12 -20.86 35.86
C PRO A 502 -9.40 -22.21 35.78
N LYS A 503 -10.14 -23.33 35.72
CA LYS A 503 -9.57 -24.68 35.62
C LYS A 503 -8.84 -24.95 34.30
N ASN A 504 -9.16 -24.18 33.26
CA ASN A 504 -8.59 -24.36 31.93
C ASN A 504 -7.29 -23.56 31.75
N VAL A 505 -6.89 -22.75 32.74
CA VAL A 505 -5.67 -21.92 32.69
C VAL A 505 -4.49 -22.68 33.32
N LEU A 506 -3.42 -22.85 32.54
CA LEU A 506 -2.23 -23.61 32.91
C LEU A 506 -1.17 -22.78 33.65
N ILE A 507 -1.15 -21.46 33.42
CA ILE A 507 -0.20 -20.57 34.08
C ILE A 507 -0.61 -20.32 35.54
N LYS A 508 0.36 -20.22 36.46
CA LYS A 508 0.09 -19.92 37.87
C LYS A 508 -0.55 -18.54 38.02
N SER A 509 -1.62 -18.46 38.81
CA SER A 509 -2.29 -17.22 39.20
C SER A 509 -1.31 -16.26 39.91
N LYS A 510 -1.50 -14.95 39.75
CA LYS A 510 -0.68 -13.88 40.39
C LYS A 510 0.82 -13.96 40.09
N LYS A 511 1.17 -14.42 38.88
CA LYS A 511 2.53 -14.41 38.38
C LYS A 511 2.55 -13.76 36.99
N LYS A 512 3.51 -12.85 36.79
CA LYS A 512 3.78 -12.25 35.48
C LYS A 512 4.46 -13.25 34.54
N TYR A 513 4.02 -13.26 33.29
CA TYR A 513 4.61 -14.04 32.21
C TYR A 513 4.78 -13.17 30.98
N LYS A 514 5.93 -13.29 30.31
CA LYS A 514 6.05 -12.80 28.93
C LYS A 514 5.13 -13.58 28.01
N ILE A 515 4.53 -12.88 27.05
CA ILE A 515 3.72 -13.52 26.00
C ILE A 515 4.62 -14.19 24.96
N PHE A 516 5.71 -13.53 24.58
CA PHE A 516 6.65 -14.04 23.59
C PHE A 516 7.62 -14.99 24.28
N GLU A 517 7.81 -16.19 23.73
CA GLU A 517 8.89 -17.06 24.22
C GLU A 517 10.22 -16.55 23.66
N ASP A 518 11.27 -16.52 24.49
CA ASP A 518 12.60 -15.99 24.16
C ASP A 518 13.34 -16.80 23.05
N ARG A 519 12.66 -17.72 22.34
CA ARG A 519 13.25 -18.63 21.36
C ARG A 519 13.53 -17.98 20.00
N ILE A 520 12.98 -16.80 19.73
CA ILE A 520 13.03 -16.17 18.38
C ILE A 520 14.24 -15.22 18.22
N GLY A 521 15.15 -15.16 19.21
CA GLY A 521 16.23 -14.16 19.27
C GLY A 521 17.62 -14.68 19.66
N LYS A 522 18.07 -15.80 19.08
CA LYS A 522 19.50 -16.10 18.91
C LYS A 522 19.82 -16.35 17.44
#